data_AF-A0A238FAY9-F1
#
_entry.id   AF-A0A238FAY9-F1
#
_cell.length_a   1.000
_cell.length_b   1.000
_cell.length_c   1.000
_cell.angle_alpha   90.00
_cell.angle_beta   90.00
_cell.angle_gamma   90.00
#
_symmetry.space_group_name_H-M   'P 1'
#
loop_
_entity.id
_entity.type
_entity.pdbx_description
1 polymer ?
#
loop_
_entity_poly.entity_id
_entity_poly.type
_entity_poly.pdbx_seq_one_letter_code
_entity_poly.pdbx_strand_id
1 'polypeptide(L)'
;MSTSGCPAYAPFFGFAGVFCAMVFSTIGAAYGTAKAGIGISGMGTLRPDLIMKSLIPVVMAGIIAVYGLVVSVLIVGGLSPDVPYSLYAGFIHLAAGLSCGLTGLAAGHAVGIVGDAVSPTRWRRGPGPERETNQTSLNTYAQCARAYMFQSKIFVAMVLMLIFAEVIGLYGLIVALILNTRAGESVC
;
A
#
# COMPACT_ATOMS: atom_id res chain seq x y z
N MET A 1 29.23 -9.53 31.38
CA MET A 1 28.35 -8.70 30.53
C MET A 1 28.76 -8.93 29.08
N SER A 2 28.13 -9.92 28.44
CA SER A 2 28.44 -10.34 27.07
C SER A 2 28.03 -9.24 26.09
N THR A 3 29.01 -8.44 25.67
CA THR A 3 28.93 -7.42 24.61
C THR A 3 28.66 -8.01 23.21
N SER A 4 28.50 -9.33 23.09
CA SER A 4 28.36 -10.06 21.82
C SER A 4 26.98 -9.96 21.17
N GLY A 5 25.92 -9.66 21.93
CA GLY A 5 24.54 -9.60 21.41
C GLY A 5 23.98 -8.19 21.16
N CYS A 6 24.58 -7.16 21.77
CA CYS A 6 23.99 -5.82 21.88
C CYS A 6 25.01 -4.72 21.53
N PRO A 7 25.38 -4.59 20.25
CA PRO A 7 26.31 -3.55 19.81
C PRO A 7 25.64 -2.17 19.72
N ALA A 8 26.45 -1.10 19.84
CA ALA A 8 25.96 0.29 19.76
C ALA A 8 25.29 0.65 18.41
N TYR A 9 25.54 -0.12 17.35
CA TYR A 9 24.91 0.06 16.04
C TYR A 9 23.57 -0.71 15.88
N ALA A 10 23.13 -1.49 16.87
CA ALA A 10 21.85 -2.20 16.82
C ALA A 10 20.61 -1.30 16.51
N PRO A 11 20.45 -0.10 17.10
CA PRO A 11 19.28 0.75 16.83
C PRO A 11 19.23 1.29 15.38
N PHE A 12 20.34 1.29 14.64
CA PHE A 12 20.36 1.67 13.22
C PHE A 12 19.37 0.84 12.40
N PHE A 13 19.29 -0.48 12.66
CA PHE A 13 18.38 -1.37 11.95
C PHE A 13 16.91 -1.15 12.35
N GLY A 14 16.64 -0.74 13.60
CA GLY A 14 15.31 -0.37 14.06
C GLY A 14 14.77 0.87 13.32
N PHE A 15 15.58 1.94 13.25
CA PHE A 15 15.21 3.15 12.49
C PHE A 15 15.14 2.92 10.98
N ALA A 16 15.99 2.05 10.44
CA ALA A 16 15.88 1.62 9.04
C ALA A 16 14.54 0.91 8.77
N GLY A 17 14.07 0.06 9.70
CA GLY A 17 12.73 -0.54 9.62
C GLY A 17 11.60 0.48 9.58
N VAL A 18 11.64 1.49 10.46
CA VAL A 18 10.67 2.61 10.48
C VAL A 18 10.67 3.37 9.15
N PHE A 19 11.86 3.69 8.63
CA PHE A 19 12.00 4.36 7.33
C PHE A 19 11.40 3.53 6.20
N CYS A 20 11.75 2.24 6.10
CA CYS A 20 11.25 1.35 5.05
C CYS A 20 9.72 1.16 5.13
N ALA A 21 9.15 1.07 6.33
CA ALA A 21 7.71 0.96 6.53
C ALA A 21 6.95 2.17 5.98
N MET A 22 7.41 3.39 6.30
CA MET A 22 6.78 4.63 5.84
C MET A 22 6.96 4.87 4.35
N VAL A 23 8.20 4.80 3.85
CA VAL A 23 8.50 5.22 2.47
C VAL A 23 7.82 4.31 1.46
N PHE A 24 7.90 2.99 1.61
CA PHE A 24 7.29 2.09 0.64
C PHE A 24 5.75 2.10 0.70
N SER A 25 5.16 2.22 1.90
CA SER A 25 3.70 2.34 2.04
C SER A 25 3.16 3.64 1.44
N THR A 26 3.86 4.76 1.66
CA THR A 26 3.47 6.07 1.13
C THR A 26 3.63 6.16 -0.38
N ILE A 27 4.67 5.55 -0.96
CA ILE A 27 4.81 5.43 -2.42
C ILE A 27 3.64 4.63 -3.02
N GLY A 28 3.26 3.51 -2.38
CA GLY A 28 2.11 2.71 -2.78
C GLY A 28 0.80 3.50 -2.76
N ALA A 29 0.53 4.19 -1.66
CA ALA A 29 -0.64 5.05 -1.48
C ALA A 29 -0.67 6.23 -2.47
N ALA A 30 0.48 6.85 -2.72
CA ALA A 30 0.62 7.96 -3.67
C ALA A 30 0.32 7.51 -5.10
N TYR A 31 0.85 6.36 -5.52
CA TYR A 31 0.56 5.81 -6.86
C TYR A 31 -0.92 5.44 -7.01
N GLY A 32 -1.50 4.77 -6.00
CA GLY A 32 -2.92 4.41 -5.98
C GLY A 32 -3.82 5.64 -6.12
N THR A 33 -3.51 6.68 -5.36
CA THR A 33 -4.24 7.95 -5.37
C THR A 33 -4.06 8.70 -6.69
N ALA A 34 -2.84 8.78 -7.22
CA ALA A 34 -2.57 9.49 -8.47
C ALA A 34 -3.33 8.89 -9.67
N LYS A 35 -3.30 7.56 -9.79
CA LYS A 35 -4.01 6.83 -10.86
C LYS A 35 -5.53 6.94 -10.74
N ALA A 36 -6.07 6.77 -9.53
CA ALA A 36 -7.51 6.93 -9.30
C ALA A 36 -7.97 8.39 -9.52
N GLY A 37 -7.18 9.38 -9.09
CA GLY A 37 -7.49 10.80 -9.24
C GLY A 37 -7.58 11.27 -10.70
N ILE A 38 -6.73 10.75 -11.58
CA ILE A 38 -6.83 11.00 -13.04
C ILE A 38 -8.17 10.49 -13.59
N GLY A 39 -8.66 9.35 -13.11
CA GLY A 39 -9.97 8.81 -13.51
C GLY A 39 -11.14 9.65 -13.01
N ILE A 40 -11.09 10.09 -11.75
CA ILE A 40 -12.14 10.90 -11.13
C ILE A 40 -12.25 12.28 -11.79
N SER A 41 -11.12 12.95 -12.06
CA SER A 41 -11.11 14.27 -12.70
C SER A 41 -11.74 14.24 -14.11
N GLY A 42 -11.52 13.16 -14.87
CA GLY A 42 -12.16 12.96 -16.17
C GLY A 42 -13.67 12.69 -16.10
N MET A 43 -14.15 12.04 -15.03
CA MET A 43 -15.59 11.82 -14.84
C MET A 43 -16.31 13.03 -14.25
N GLY A 44 -15.65 13.79 -13.38
CA GLY A 44 -16.26 14.93 -12.67
C GLY A 44 -16.70 16.06 -13.60
N THR A 45 -16.08 16.19 -14.78
CA THR A 45 -16.50 17.15 -15.81
C THR A 45 -17.73 16.70 -16.59
N LEU A 46 -18.04 15.40 -16.61
CA LEU A 46 -19.15 14.82 -17.37
C LEU A 46 -20.38 14.53 -16.50
N ARG A 47 -20.17 13.95 -15.30
CA ARG A 47 -21.23 13.55 -14.36
C ARG A 47 -20.80 13.77 -12.90
N PRO A 48 -21.01 14.97 -12.34
CA PRO A 48 -20.57 15.28 -10.98
C PRO A 48 -21.30 14.47 -9.91
N ASP A 49 -22.51 13.99 -10.17
CA ASP A 49 -23.33 13.20 -9.23
C ASP A 49 -22.67 11.87 -8.83
N LEU A 50 -21.75 11.36 -9.66
CA LEU A 50 -21.07 10.07 -9.45
C LEU A 50 -19.71 10.21 -8.74
N ILE A 51 -19.22 11.43 -8.51
CA ILE A 51 -17.90 11.69 -7.90
C ILE A 51 -17.80 11.03 -6.53
N MET A 52 -18.82 11.16 -5.70
CA MET A 52 -18.81 10.62 -4.33
C MET A 52 -18.64 9.10 -4.29
N LYS A 53 -19.24 8.37 -5.23
CA LYS A 53 -19.10 6.91 -5.32
C LYS A 53 -17.72 6.51 -5.84
N SER A 54 -17.09 7.37 -6.63
CA SER A 54 -15.76 7.14 -7.20
C SER A 54 -14.60 7.45 -6.26
N LEU A 55 -14.86 8.00 -5.06
CA LEU A 55 -13.81 8.27 -4.07
C LEU A 55 -13.34 7.02 -3.31
N ILE A 56 -14.08 5.91 -3.37
CA ILE A 56 -13.75 4.68 -2.63
C ILE A 56 -12.33 4.16 -2.90
N PRO A 57 -11.85 4.05 -4.17
CA PRO A 57 -10.48 3.59 -4.43
C PRO A 57 -9.40 4.53 -3.87
N VAL A 58 -9.68 5.84 -3.78
CA VAL A 58 -8.75 6.83 -3.21
C VAL A 58 -8.63 6.63 -1.71
N VAL A 59 -9.76 6.44 -1.03
CA VAL A 59 -9.77 6.17 0.42
C VAL A 59 -9.03 4.87 0.72
N MET A 60 -9.28 3.81 -0.04
CA MET A 60 -8.57 2.52 0.14
C MET A 60 -7.07 2.63 -0.11
N ALA A 61 -6.63 3.40 -1.12
CA ALA A 61 -5.21 3.69 -1.31
C ALA A 61 -4.61 4.44 -0.10
N GLY A 62 -5.38 5.34 0.52
CA GLY A 62 -4.95 6.08 1.72
C GLY A 62 -4.76 5.20 2.95
N ILE A 63 -5.59 4.17 3.15
CA ILE A 63 -5.49 3.26 4.30
C ILE A 63 -4.15 2.50 4.31
N ILE A 64 -3.58 2.21 3.14
CA ILE A 64 -2.26 1.55 3.02
C ILE A 64 -1.15 2.37 3.67
N ALA A 65 -1.17 3.70 3.54
CA ALA A 65 -0.19 4.57 4.20
C ALA A 65 -0.34 4.53 5.73
N VAL A 66 -1.57 4.37 6.23
CA VAL A 66 -1.85 4.25 7.66
C VAL A 66 -1.28 2.95 8.22
N TYR A 67 -1.27 1.86 7.46
CA TYR A 67 -0.62 0.61 7.89
C TYR A 67 0.88 0.80 8.17
N GLY A 68 1.59 1.49 7.27
CA GLY A 68 3.00 1.83 7.46
C GLY A 68 3.22 2.77 8.66
N LEU A 69 2.30 3.72 8.88
CA LEU A 69 2.33 4.63 10.04
C LEU A 69 2.16 3.87 11.36
N VAL A 70 1.20 2.94 11.44
CA VAL A 70 0.96 2.15 12.66
C VAL A 70 2.19 1.32 13.02
N VAL A 71 2.80 0.62 12.05
CA VAL A 71 4.03 -0.16 12.30
C VAL A 71 5.17 0.75 12.78
N SER A 72 5.34 1.91 12.14
CA SER A 72 6.39 2.87 12.49
C SER A 72 6.27 3.40 13.91
N VAL A 73 5.06 3.79 14.32
CA VAL A 73 4.78 4.29 15.67
C VAL A 73 4.99 3.19 16.72
N LEU A 74 4.61 1.95 16.42
CA LEU A 74 4.81 0.82 17.34
C LEU A 74 6.28 0.47 17.54
N ILE A 75 7.10 0.55 16.48
CA ILE A 75 8.56 0.34 16.60
C ILE A 75 9.17 1.45 17.46
N VAL A 76 8.90 2.72 17.14
CA VAL A 76 9.46 3.87 17.88
C VAL A 76 9.03 3.87 19.35
N GLY A 77 7.79 3.47 19.65
CA GLY A 77 7.31 3.37 21.02
C GLY A 77 8.03 2.33 21.89
N GLY A 78 8.73 1.37 21.27
CA GLY A 78 9.55 0.37 21.96
C GLY A 78 11.05 0.70 22.04
N LEU A 79 11.50 1.82 21.43
CA LEU A 79 12.90 2.23 21.45
C LEU A 79 13.15 3.23 22.59
N SER A 80 13.92 2.81 23.59
CA SER A 80 14.37 3.67 24.70
C SER A 80 15.89 3.74 24.74
N PRO A 81 16.50 4.92 24.97
CA PRO A 81 17.95 5.07 25.05
C PRO A 81 18.55 4.44 26.32
N ASP A 82 17.73 4.21 27.35
CA ASP A 82 18.17 3.68 28.65
C ASP A 82 18.27 2.16 28.69
N VAL A 83 17.66 1.46 27.73
CA VAL A 83 17.57 -0.01 27.71
C VAL A 83 18.47 -0.57 26.60
N PRO A 84 19.37 -1.52 26.90
CA PRO A 84 20.26 -2.09 25.89
C PRO A 84 19.44 -2.83 24.82
N TYR A 85 19.65 -2.46 23.55
CA TYR A 85 18.89 -2.97 22.41
C TYR A 85 19.63 -4.11 21.71
N SER A 86 18.97 -5.26 21.58
CA SER A 86 19.55 -6.46 20.98
C SER A 86 19.65 -6.34 19.46
N LEU A 87 20.72 -6.87 18.87
CA LEU A 87 20.85 -6.97 17.41
C LEU A 87 19.69 -7.77 16.79
N TYR A 88 19.21 -8.81 17.50
CA TYR A 88 18.06 -9.60 17.06
C TYR A 88 16.80 -8.75 16.96
N ALA A 89 16.51 -7.92 17.97
CA ALA A 89 15.40 -6.97 17.91
C ALA A 89 15.54 -6.07 16.67
N GLY A 90 16.72 -5.49 16.46
CA GLY A 90 16.98 -4.60 15.32
C GLY A 90 16.65 -5.23 13.95
N PHE A 91 17.07 -6.48 13.72
CA PHE A 91 16.72 -7.18 12.48
C PHE A 91 15.23 -7.55 12.38
N ILE A 92 14.58 -7.88 13.49
CA ILE A 92 13.14 -8.15 13.52
C ILE A 92 12.35 -6.88 13.19
N HIS A 93 12.73 -5.72 13.72
CA HIS A 93 12.10 -4.44 13.40
C HIS A 93 12.35 -4.00 11.96
N LEU A 94 13.54 -4.27 11.41
CA LEU A 94 13.82 -4.09 9.98
C LEU A 94 12.91 -4.98 9.11
N ALA A 95 12.79 -6.26 9.45
CA ALA A 95 11.94 -7.21 8.74
C ALA A 95 10.45 -6.84 8.85
N ALA A 96 10.01 -6.39 10.03
CA ALA A 96 8.64 -5.90 10.24
C ALA A 96 8.34 -4.71 9.32
N GLY A 97 9.26 -3.73 9.25
CA GLY A 97 9.10 -2.57 8.38
C GLY A 97 9.11 -2.91 6.89
N LEU A 98 10.03 -3.78 6.44
CA LEU A 98 10.09 -4.22 5.04
C LEU A 98 8.87 -5.04 4.62
N SER A 99 8.39 -5.94 5.49
CA SER A 99 7.22 -6.77 5.20
C SER A 99 5.98 -5.92 4.95
N CYS A 100 5.63 -5.00 5.86
CA CYS A 100 4.49 -4.11 5.69
C CYS A 100 4.69 -3.10 4.54
N GLY A 101 5.90 -2.55 4.40
CA GLY A 101 6.21 -1.55 3.38
C GLY A 101 6.08 -2.09 1.95
N LEU A 102 6.69 -3.24 1.66
CA LEU A 102 6.69 -3.82 0.31
C LEU A 102 5.32 -4.39 -0.08
N THR A 103 4.59 -4.99 0.86
CA THR A 103 3.19 -5.41 0.61
C THR A 103 2.28 -4.22 0.39
N GLY A 104 2.51 -3.12 1.12
CA GLY A 104 1.79 -1.86 0.93
C GLY A 104 2.03 -1.26 -0.45
N LEU A 105 3.28 -1.29 -0.94
CA LEU A 105 3.61 -0.86 -2.30
C LEU A 105 2.88 -1.72 -3.36
N ALA A 106 2.90 -3.04 -3.21
CA ALA A 106 2.23 -3.96 -4.12
C ALA A 106 0.70 -3.77 -4.12
N ALA A 107 0.09 -3.65 -2.93
CA ALA A 107 -1.33 -3.38 -2.77
C ALA A 107 -1.72 -2.03 -3.40
N GLY A 108 -0.94 -0.97 -3.15
CA GLY A 108 -1.18 0.37 -3.70
C GLY A 108 -1.08 0.40 -5.22
N HIS A 109 -0.16 -0.36 -5.80
CA HIS A 109 -0.05 -0.53 -7.25
C HIS A 109 -1.28 -1.23 -7.84
N ALA A 110 -1.77 -2.30 -7.21
CA ALA A 110 -2.98 -3.01 -7.63
C ALA A 110 -4.23 -2.11 -7.54
N VAL A 111 -4.40 -1.41 -6.40
CA VAL A 111 -5.51 -0.44 -6.19
C VAL A 111 -5.46 0.67 -7.23
N GLY A 112 -4.28 1.18 -7.57
CA GLY A 112 -4.11 2.20 -8.59
C GLY A 112 -4.56 1.77 -9.99
N ILE A 113 -4.23 0.54 -10.41
CA ILE A 113 -4.66 0.02 -11.71
C ILE A 113 -6.17 -0.18 -11.75
N VAL A 114 -6.76 -0.73 -10.68
CA VAL A 114 -8.21 -0.92 -10.57
C VAL A 114 -8.93 0.44 -10.53
N GLY A 115 -8.35 1.44 -9.86
CA GLY A 115 -8.86 2.81 -9.82
C GLY A 115 -8.75 3.57 -11.16
N ASP A 116 -7.70 3.34 -11.96
CA ASP A 116 -7.54 3.95 -13.29
C ASP A 116 -8.55 3.41 -14.31
N ALA A 117 -9.10 2.21 -14.08
CA ALA A 117 -10.17 1.64 -14.91
C ALA A 117 -11.47 2.48 -14.87
N VAL A 118 -11.58 3.41 -13.92
CA VAL A 118 -12.64 4.39 -13.82
C VAL A 118 -12.49 5.54 -14.84
N SER A 119 -11.30 5.76 -15.43
CA SER A 119 -11.03 6.91 -16.32
C SER A 119 -11.76 6.83 -17.69
N PRO A 120 -12.56 7.86 -18.06
CA PRO A 120 -13.24 7.88 -19.37
C PRO A 120 -12.31 8.33 -20.53
N THR A 121 -11.17 8.95 -20.24
CA THR A 121 -10.34 9.69 -21.21
C THR A 121 -9.26 8.86 -21.91
N ARG A 122 -8.92 7.67 -21.41
CA ARG A 122 -7.86 6.83 -21.98
C ARG A 122 -8.19 6.26 -23.37
N TRP A 123 -9.43 6.45 -23.83
CA TRP A 123 -9.89 6.07 -25.17
C TRP A 123 -9.56 7.08 -26.28
N ARG A 124 -9.17 8.33 -25.98
CA ARG A 124 -8.79 9.32 -27.02
C ARG A 124 -7.30 9.32 -27.37
N ARG A 125 -6.44 8.70 -26.56
CA ARG A 125 -5.04 8.46 -26.92
C ARG A 125 -4.93 7.03 -27.43
N GLY A 126 -4.66 6.90 -28.73
CA GLY A 126 -4.18 5.65 -29.31
C GLY A 126 -2.93 5.13 -28.58
N PRO A 127 -2.54 3.87 -28.84
CA PRO A 127 -1.46 3.23 -28.12
C PRO A 127 -0.14 3.99 -28.29
N GLY A 128 0.54 4.26 -27.17
CA GLY A 128 1.94 4.65 -27.15
C GLY A 128 2.84 3.41 -27.13
N PRO A 129 4.14 3.56 -27.43
CA PRO A 129 5.03 2.49 -27.91
C PRO A 129 5.44 1.40 -26.90
N GLU A 130 4.87 1.37 -25.69
CA GLU A 130 5.32 0.46 -24.62
C GLU A 130 4.20 -0.48 -24.09
N ARG A 131 3.08 -0.57 -24.82
CA ARG A 131 1.92 -1.40 -24.45
C ARG A 131 1.50 -2.31 -25.60
N GLU A 132 2.30 -3.33 -25.91
CA GLU A 132 1.90 -4.38 -26.87
C GLU A 132 1.91 -5.81 -26.29
N THR A 133 2.65 -6.11 -25.22
CA THR A 133 2.74 -7.49 -24.71
C THR A 133 1.63 -7.93 -23.75
N ASN A 134 0.92 -6.99 -23.12
CA ASN A 134 -0.18 -7.29 -22.18
C ASN A 134 -1.58 -6.92 -22.74
N GLN A 135 -1.65 -6.59 -24.03
CA GLN A 135 -2.80 -5.96 -24.66
C GLN A 135 -4.02 -6.90 -24.79
N THR A 136 -3.86 -8.22 -24.87
CA THR A 136 -4.99 -9.15 -25.14
C THR A 136 -5.86 -9.48 -23.93
N SER A 137 -5.33 -9.53 -22.70
CA SER A 137 -6.15 -9.77 -21.49
C SER A 137 -6.75 -8.48 -20.91
N LEU A 138 -6.04 -7.34 -21.01
CA LEU A 138 -6.53 -6.03 -20.54
C LEU A 138 -7.70 -5.48 -21.38
N ASN A 139 -7.79 -5.85 -22.66
CA ASN A 139 -8.87 -5.40 -23.53
C ASN A 139 -10.26 -5.93 -23.12
N THR A 140 -10.34 -7.11 -22.47
CA THR A 140 -11.63 -7.69 -22.02
C THR A 140 -12.06 -7.16 -20.64
N TYR A 141 -11.14 -6.96 -19.69
CA TYR A 141 -11.47 -6.36 -18.39
C TYR A 141 -11.77 -4.85 -18.47
N ALA A 142 -11.10 -4.12 -19.36
CA ALA A 142 -11.33 -2.69 -19.58
C ALA A 142 -12.65 -2.38 -20.32
N GLN A 143 -13.18 -3.33 -21.12
CA GLN A 143 -14.46 -3.17 -21.81
C GLN A 143 -15.67 -3.42 -20.89
N CYS A 144 -15.56 -4.27 -19.87
CA CYS A 144 -16.63 -4.45 -18.86
C CYS A 144 -16.71 -3.29 -17.86
N ALA A 145 -15.58 -2.67 -17.49
CA ALA A 145 -15.57 -1.47 -16.63
C ALA A 145 -16.09 -0.21 -17.34
N ARG A 146 -16.12 -0.20 -18.68
CA ARG A 146 -16.71 0.85 -19.55
C ARG A 146 -18.18 1.18 -19.22
N ALA A 147 -18.87 0.28 -18.51
CA ALA A 147 -20.26 0.43 -18.09
C ALA A 147 -20.45 0.97 -16.65
N TYR A 148 -19.38 1.32 -15.91
CA TYR A 148 -19.49 1.96 -14.59
C TYR A 148 -20.24 3.29 -14.61
N MET A 149 -20.12 4.02 -15.72
CA MET A 149 -20.84 5.27 -15.94
C MET A 149 -22.37 5.07 -16.09
N PHE A 150 -22.86 3.82 -16.21
CA PHE A 150 -24.24 3.54 -16.58
C PHE A 150 -24.96 2.41 -15.80
N GLN A 151 -24.26 1.54 -15.04
CA GLN A 151 -24.94 0.53 -14.22
C GLN A 151 -24.35 0.33 -12.82
N SER A 152 -25.20 0.42 -11.79
CA SER A 152 -24.88 0.11 -10.38
C SER A 152 -24.43 -1.33 -10.15
N LYS A 153 -24.72 -2.26 -11.07
CA LYS A 153 -24.35 -3.68 -10.94
C LYS A 153 -22.84 -3.92 -10.97
N ILE A 154 -22.10 -3.09 -11.69
CA ILE A 154 -20.65 -3.25 -11.83
C ILE A 154 -19.93 -2.63 -10.62
N PHE A 155 -20.59 -1.69 -9.92
CA PHE A 155 -20.13 -1.04 -8.69
C PHE A 155 -19.58 -2.03 -7.66
N VAL A 156 -20.31 -3.13 -7.47
CA VAL A 156 -19.97 -4.18 -6.50
C VAL A 156 -18.71 -4.95 -6.93
N ALA A 157 -18.50 -5.16 -8.23
CA ALA A 157 -17.38 -5.95 -8.73
C ALA A 157 -16.02 -5.25 -8.56
N MET A 158 -15.92 -3.93 -8.80
CA MET A 158 -14.67 -3.19 -8.52
C MET A 158 -14.40 -3.12 -7.02
N VAL A 159 -15.43 -2.90 -6.20
CA VAL A 159 -15.25 -2.84 -4.75
C VAL A 159 -14.75 -4.19 -4.24
N LEU A 160 -15.30 -5.31 -4.73
CA LEU A 160 -14.80 -6.64 -4.41
C LEU A 160 -13.32 -6.82 -4.81
N MET A 161 -12.94 -6.38 -6.01
CA MET A 161 -11.54 -6.44 -6.46
C MET A 161 -10.62 -5.58 -5.57
N LEU A 162 -11.07 -4.40 -5.15
CA LEU A 162 -10.32 -3.50 -4.26
C LEU A 162 -10.12 -4.13 -2.88
N ILE A 163 -11.15 -4.79 -2.32
CA ILE A 163 -11.06 -5.49 -1.04
C ILE A 163 -9.96 -6.56 -1.11
N PHE A 164 -9.98 -7.42 -2.13
CA PHE A 164 -8.95 -8.46 -2.27
C PHE A 164 -7.53 -7.88 -2.44
N ALA A 165 -7.38 -6.76 -3.14
CA ALA A 165 -6.10 -6.07 -3.26
C ALA A 165 -5.62 -5.51 -1.91
N GLU A 166 -6.54 -5.01 -1.09
CA GLU A 166 -6.24 -4.42 0.22
C GLU A 166 -5.87 -5.47 1.28
N VAL A 167 -6.44 -6.67 1.18
CA VAL A 167 -6.06 -7.80 2.05
C VAL A 167 -4.56 -8.11 1.95
N ILE A 168 -3.92 -7.89 0.80
CA ILE A 168 -2.47 -8.06 0.63
C ILE A 168 -1.69 -7.11 1.56
N GLY A 169 -2.15 -5.86 1.70
CA GLY A 169 -1.58 -4.88 2.64
C GLY A 169 -1.81 -5.26 4.10
N LEU A 170 -3.02 -5.74 4.42
CA LEU A 170 -3.36 -6.22 5.77
C LEU A 170 -2.50 -7.42 6.20
N TYR A 171 -2.19 -8.35 5.29
CA TYR A 171 -1.30 -9.46 5.62
C TYR A 171 0.10 -8.99 6.01
N GLY A 172 0.66 -7.99 5.33
CA GLY A 172 1.94 -7.40 5.71
C GLY A 172 1.91 -6.73 7.09
N LEU A 173 0.81 -6.04 7.42
CA LEU A 173 0.61 -5.46 8.75
C LEU A 173 0.57 -6.53 9.85
N ILE A 174 -0.20 -7.61 9.65
CA ILE A 174 -0.33 -8.70 10.64
C ILE A 174 1.04 -9.35 10.89
N VAL A 175 1.81 -9.62 9.83
CA VAL A 175 3.17 -10.17 9.97
C VAL A 175 4.08 -9.21 10.74
N ALA A 176 4.05 -7.92 10.41
CA ALA A 176 4.83 -6.91 11.12
C ALA A 176 4.49 -6.82 12.61
N LEU A 177 3.21 -6.94 12.97
CA LEU A 177 2.75 -6.96 14.36
C LEU A 177 3.25 -8.19 15.13
N ILE A 178 3.15 -9.38 14.53
CA ILE A 178 3.66 -10.61 15.15
C ILE A 178 5.18 -10.50 15.36
N LEU A 179 5.92 -9.99 14.38
CA LEU A 179 7.35 -9.75 14.51
C LEU A 179 7.65 -8.77 15.66
N ASN A 180 6.90 -7.67 15.76
CA ASN A 180 7.07 -6.69 16.84
C ASN A 180 6.84 -7.30 18.23
N THR A 181 5.87 -8.19 18.39
CA THR A 181 5.64 -8.88 19.69
C THR A 181 6.81 -9.76 20.12
N ARG A 182 7.53 -10.37 19.16
CA ARG A 182 8.72 -11.18 19.45
C ARG A 182 9.98 -10.36 19.71
N ALA A 183 10.05 -9.14 19.17
CA ALA A 183 11.17 -8.24 19.43
C ALA A 183 11.23 -7.78 20.90
N GLY A 184 10.08 -7.64 21.57
CA GLY A 184 10.02 -7.29 22.99
C GLY A 184 10.55 -8.35 23.96
N GLU A 185 10.65 -9.61 23.53
CA GLU A 185 11.17 -10.72 24.35
C GLU A 185 12.70 -10.84 24.31
N SER A 186 13.37 -10.15 23.38
CA SER A 186 14.83 -10.24 23.23
C SER A 186 15.57 -9.31 24.19
N VAL A 187 16.00 -9.88 25.31
CA VAL A 187 16.74 -9.19 26.36
C VAL A 187 18.24 -9.17 26.04
N CYS A 188 18.83 -7.99 26.28
CA CYS A 188 20.24 -7.78 26.60
C CYS A 188 20.37 -7.74 28.13
#